data_AF-A0A209C8B8-F1
#
_entry.id   AF-A0A209C8B8-F1
#
_cell.length_a   1.000
_cell.length_b   1.000
_cell.length_c   1.000
_cell.angle_alpha   90.00
_cell.angle_beta   90.00
_cell.angle_gamma   90.00
#
_symmetry.space_group_name_H-M   'P 1'
#
loop_
_entity.id
_entity.type
_entity.pdbx_description
1 polymer ?
#
loop_
_entity_poly.entity_id
_entity_poly.type
_entity_poly.pdbx_seq_one_letter_code
_entity_poly.pdbx_strand_id
1 'polypeptide(L)'
;MPLTAVRPQTADFRATGRRTRPGAAEAEVLRIVTDARTPVFVTVRPDGRRRYSYWRPLDSATGRGGCYVALPTAECDTLHSAGRISLGEPLADPHRVIYRVSAARTPAPRTPAPRTPAPRTPAPRALPERARAA
;
A
#
# COMPACT_ATOMS: atom_id res chain seq x y z
N MET A 1 -13.32 -35.12 -49.77
CA MET A 1 -12.89 -35.17 -48.35
C MET A 1 -12.92 -33.75 -47.78
N PRO A 2 -14.00 -33.31 -47.12
CA PRO A 2 -14.08 -31.97 -46.54
C PRO A 2 -13.49 -31.98 -45.13
N LEU A 3 -12.50 -31.12 -44.85
CA LEU A 3 -12.04 -30.86 -43.48
C LEU A 3 -12.63 -29.54 -42.99
N THR A 4 -13.53 -29.73 -42.05
CA THR A 4 -14.29 -28.83 -41.20
C THR A 4 -13.56 -27.55 -40.79
N ALA A 5 -14.24 -26.41 -40.98
CA ALA A 5 -13.85 -25.13 -40.41
C ALA A 5 -13.84 -25.20 -38.88
N VAL A 6 -12.68 -24.98 -38.27
CA VAL A 6 -12.54 -24.74 -36.82
C VAL A 6 -12.62 -23.23 -36.60
N ARG A 7 -13.76 -22.77 -36.11
CA ARG A 7 -13.88 -21.43 -35.50
C ARG A 7 -13.10 -21.44 -34.18
N PRO A 8 -12.08 -20.58 -33.99
CA PRO A 8 -11.60 -20.31 -32.64
C PRO A 8 -12.67 -19.51 -31.90
N GLN A 9 -13.07 -20.11 -30.80
CA GLN A 9 -14.04 -19.69 -29.80
C GLN A 9 -13.77 -18.23 -29.38
N THR A 10 -14.72 -17.34 -29.67
CA THR A 10 -14.91 -16.11 -28.89
C THR A 10 -15.17 -16.54 -27.46
N ALA A 11 -14.11 -16.56 -26.65
CA ALA A 11 -14.25 -16.75 -25.22
C ALA A 11 -14.98 -15.51 -24.68
N ASP A 12 -16.22 -15.75 -24.26
CA ASP A 12 -17.06 -14.81 -23.54
C ASP A 12 -16.27 -14.14 -22.41
N PHE A 13 -16.20 -12.81 -22.46
CA PHE A 13 -15.70 -11.95 -21.38
C PHE A 13 -16.67 -11.95 -20.19
N ARG A 14 -16.84 -13.11 -19.55
CA ARG A 14 -17.46 -13.25 -18.24
C ARG A 14 -16.60 -14.12 -17.34
N ALA A 15 -15.43 -13.59 -16.99
CA ALA A 15 -14.68 -14.07 -15.85
C ALA A 15 -14.72 -13.00 -14.75
N THR A 16 -15.80 -13.00 -13.99
CA THR A 16 -15.82 -12.40 -12.65
C THR A 16 -14.80 -13.14 -11.78
N GLY A 17 -13.62 -12.53 -11.60
CA GLY A 17 -12.87 -12.57 -10.34
C GLY A 17 -12.15 -13.86 -9.94
N ARG A 18 -11.67 -14.71 -10.86
CA ARG A 18 -10.70 -15.74 -10.46
C ARG A 18 -9.34 -15.07 -10.25
N ARG A 19 -8.98 -14.78 -8.99
CA ARG A 19 -7.63 -14.32 -8.63
C ARG A 19 -6.61 -15.38 -9.06
N THR A 20 -5.97 -15.18 -10.20
CA THR A 20 -4.86 -16.01 -10.67
C THR A 20 -3.80 -16.08 -9.56
N ARG A 21 -3.35 -17.30 -9.22
CA ARG A 21 -2.32 -17.49 -8.21
C ARG A 21 -1.02 -16.82 -8.71
N PRO A 22 -0.33 -16.03 -7.89
CA PRO A 22 0.90 -15.39 -8.31
C PRO A 22 1.97 -16.45 -8.60
N GLY A 23 2.81 -16.18 -9.59
CA GLY A 23 3.99 -16.99 -9.88
C GLY A 23 5.03 -16.89 -8.75
N ALA A 24 6.10 -17.70 -8.82
CA ALA A 24 7.13 -17.73 -7.78
C ALA A 24 7.82 -16.37 -7.57
N ALA A 25 8.14 -15.66 -8.66
CA ALA A 25 8.77 -14.33 -8.60
C ALA A 25 7.82 -13.27 -8.00
N GLU A 26 6.54 -13.29 -8.39
CA GLU A 26 5.53 -12.39 -7.85
C GLU A 26 5.27 -12.66 -6.35
N ALA A 27 5.27 -13.94 -5.94
CA ALA A 27 5.13 -14.33 -4.55
C ALA A 27 6.32 -13.82 -3.70
N GLU A 28 7.53 -13.87 -4.24
CA GLU A 28 8.72 -13.33 -3.60
C GLU A 28 8.66 -11.80 -3.45
N VAL A 29 8.23 -11.09 -4.49
CA VAL A 29 8.00 -9.64 -4.41
C VAL A 29 6.95 -9.31 -3.36
N LEU A 30 5.84 -10.05 -3.31
CA LEU A 30 4.81 -9.87 -2.28
C LEU A 30 5.34 -10.13 -0.87
N ARG A 31 6.21 -11.13 -0.69
CA ARG A 31 6.87 -11.41 0.60
C ARG A 31 7.68 -10.21 1.06
N ILE A 32 8.49 -9.62 0.16
CA ILE A 32 9.31 -8.44 0.46
C ILE A 32 8.43 -7.22 0.77
N VAL A 33 7.41 -6.95 -0.05
CA VAL A 33 6.50 -5.79 0.13
C VAL A 33 5.68 -5.90 1.42
N THR A 34 5.39 -7.12 1.88
CA THR A 34 4.63 -7.36 3.12
C THR A 34 5.51 -7.25 4.37
N ASP A 35 6.82 -7.41 4.24
CA ASP A 35 7.75 -7.29 5.36
C ASP A 35 7.85 -5.83 5.83
N ALA A 36 7.34 -5.57 7.03
CA ALA A 36 7.34 -4.25 7.65
C ALA A 36 8.76 -3.70 7.89
N ARG A 37 9.78 -4.57 7.99
CA ARG A 37 11.18 -4.17 8.18
C ARG A 37 11.82 -3.64 6.90
N THR A 38 11.21 -3.91 5.76
CA THR A 38 11.83 -3.72 4.44
C THR A 38 10.95 -2.81 3.58
N PRO A 39 10.97 -1.48 3.82
CA PRO A 39 10.12 -0.57 3.07
C PRO A 39 10.49 -0.54 1.58
N VAL A 40 9.49 -0.73 0.73
CA VAL A 40 9.62 -0.71 -0.73
C VAL A 40 9.13 0.61 -1.29
N PHE A 41 9.87 1.16 -2.24
CA PHE A 41 9.56 2.40 -2.93
C PHE A 41 9.60 2.20 -4.44
N VAL A 42 8.76 2.92 -5.16
CA VAL A 42 8.85 3.07 -6.62
C VAL A 42 9.21 4.49 -6.94
N THR A 43 10.21 4.67 -7.80
CA THR A 43 10.51 5.96 -8.41
C THR A 43 9.90 5.97 -9.81
N VAL A 44 9.00 6.92 -10.05
CA VAL A 44 8.44 7.22 -11.36
C VAL A 44 9.17 8.43 -11.92
N ARG A 45 9.86 8.22 -13.03
CA ARG A 45 10.59 9.26 -13.76
C ARG A 45 9.62 10.04 -14.67
N PRO A 46 9.99 11.25 -15.13
CA PRO A 46 9.18 12.05 -16.05
C PRO A 46 8.87 11.34 -17.38
N ASP A 47 9.75 10.43 -17.81
CA ASP A 47 9.58 9.60 -19.00
C ASP A 47 8.62 8.40 -18.79
N GLY A 48 8.01 8.29 -17.62
CA GLY A 48 7.11 7.20 -17.24
C GLY A 48 7.82 5.93 -16.79
N ARG A 49 9.17 5.88 -16.80
CA ARG A 49 9.91 4.70 -16.32
C ARG A 49 9.75 4.54 -14.82
N ARG A 50 9.47 3.29 -14.42
CA ARG A 50 9.31 2.90 -13.02
C ARG A 50 10.49 2.05 -12.58
N ARG A 51 11.06 2.38 -11.43
CA ARG A 51 12.06 1.55 -10.76
C ARG A 51 11.62 1.28 -9.34
N TYR A 52 11.36 0.02 -9.06
CA TYR A 52 11.02 -0.47 -7.73
C TYR A 52 12.30 -0.82 -6.99
N SER A 53 12.42 -0.41 -5.74
CA SER A 53 13.59 -0.68 -4.92
C SER A 53 13.26 -0.70 -3.43
N TYR A 54 14.02 -1.49 -2.68
CA TYR A 54 13.94 -1.53 -1.23
C TYR A 54 15.32 -1.41 -0.61
N TRP A 55 15.36 -0.98 0.65
CA TRP A 55 16.59 -0.93 1.42
C TRP A 55 16.86 -2.29 2.06
N ARG A 56 18.01 -2.89 1.78
CA ARG A 56 18.46 -4.12 2.42
C ARG A 56 19.66 -3.83 3.34
N PRO A 57 19.58 -4.15 4.65
CA PRO A 57 20.74 -4.06 5.53
C PRO A 57 21.86 -5.00 5.06
N LEU A 58 23.11 -4.54 5.13
CA LEU A 58 24.27 -5.39 4.82
C LEU A 58 24.56 -6.31 6.00
N ASP A 59 24.49 -5.78 7.21
CA ASP A 59 24.54 -6.55 8.45
C ASP A 59 23.11 -6.71 8.99
N SER A 60 22.61 -7.94 8.98
CA SER A 60 21.27 -8.27 9.47
C SER A 60 21.19 -8.30 11.01
N ALA A 61 22.32 -8.44 11.72
CA ALA A 61 22.37 -8.49 13.17
C ALA A 61 22.40 -7.08 13.79
N THR A 62 23.16 -6.16 13.19
CA THR A 62 23.27 -4.76 13.70
C THR A 62 22.40 -3.77 12.94
N GLY A 63 21.86 -4.15 11.78
CA GLY A 63 21.11 -3.25 10.90
C GLY A 63 21.94 -2.12 10.29
N ARG A 64 23.28 -2.17 10.43
CA ARG A 64 24.19 -1.13 9.96
C ARG A 64 24.62 -1.36 8.52
N GLY A 65 24.71 -0.26 7.78
CA GLY A 65 24.99 -0.28 6.35
C GLY A 65 23.86 -0.93 5.55
N GLY A 66 23.90 -0.75 4.24
CA GLY A 66 22.92 -1.38 3.36
C GLY A 66 23.02 -0.90 1.93
N CYS A 67 22.23 -1.53 1.08
CA CYS A 67 22.14 -1.19 -0.32
C CYS A 67 20.69 -1.12 -0.78
N TYR A 68 20.45 -0.29 -1.80
CA TYR A 68 19.19 -0.34 -2.52
C TYR A 68 19.21 -1.52 -3.48
N VAL A 69 18.31 -2.46 -3.25
CA VAL A 69 18.10 -3.61 -4.13
C VAL A 69 16.95 -3.29 -5.08
N ALA A 70 17.18 -3.46 -6.38
CA ALA A 70 16.14 -3.28 -7.38
C ALA A 70 15.21 -4.51 -7.40
N LEU A 71 13.91 -4.26 -7.46
CA LEU A 71 12.93 -5.32 -7.67
C LEU A 71 12.63 -5.48 -9.16
N PRO A 72 12.25 -6.69 -9.61
CA PRO A 72 11.79 -6.92 -10.97
C PRO A 72 10.55 -6.05 -11.29
N THR A 73 10.71 -5.13 -12.25
CA THR A 73 9.67 -4.12 -12.57
C THR A 73 8.42 -4.75 -13.17
N ALA A 74 8.57 -5.77 -14.04
CA ALA A 74 7.44 -6.38 -14.73
C ALA A 74 6.48 -7.10 -13.76
N GLU A 75 7.03 -7.77 -12.76
CA GLU A 75 6.32 -8.48 -11.70
C GLU A 75 5.64 -7.49 -10.76
N CYS A 76 6.32 -6.40 -10.38
CA CYS A 76 5.70 -5.32 -9.61
C CYS A 76 4.53 -4.67 -10.37
N ASP A 77 4.69 -4.38 -11.67
CA ASP A 77 3.62 -3.79 -12.48
C ASP A 77 2.45 -4.77 -12.69
N THR A 78 2.73 -6.06 -12.80
CA THR A 78 1.70 -7.12 -12.86
C THR A 78 0.94 -7.22 -11.53
N LEU A 79 1.64 -7.16 -10.40
CA LEU A 79 1.01 -7.12 -9.08
C LEU A 79 0.19 -5.84 -8.86
N HIS A 80 0.66 -4.71 -9.38
CA HIS A 80 -0.05 -3.44 -9.30
C HIS A 80 -1.32 -3.46 -10.14
N SER A 81 -1.24 -3.92 -11.40
CA SER A 81 -2.42 -4.07 -12.26
C SER A 81 -3.42 -5.10 -11.74
N ALA A 82 -2.94 -6.15 -11.07
CA ALA A 82 -3.77 -7.14 -10.39
C ALA A 82 -4.36 -6.63 -9.05
N GLY A 83 -4.06 -5.40 -8.62
CA GLY A 83 -4.53 -4.81 -7.38
C GLY A 83 -4.00 -5.51 -6.12
N ARG A 84 -2.85 -6.19 -6.22
CA ARG A 84 -2.18 -6.91 -5.13
C ARG A 84 -1.22 -6.01 -4.36
N ILE A 85 -0.70 -4.97 -5.00
CA ILE A 85 0.08 -3.90 -4.38
C ILE A 85 -0.51 -2.55 -4.76
N SER A 86 -0.36 -1.57 -3.88
CA SER A 86 -0.84 -0.21 -4.07
C SER A 86 0.28 0.79 -3.86
N LEU A 87 0.23 1.89 -4.61
CA LEU A 87 1.10 3.05 -4.40
C LEU A 87 0.42 3.98 -3.38
N GLY A 88 1.16 4.34 -2.34
CA GLY A 88 0.72 5.30 -1.33
C GLY A 88 0.87 6.74 -1.81
N GLU A 89 0.94 7.67 -0.85
CA GLU A 89 1.10 9.10 -1.14
C GLU A 89 2.42 9.37 -1.88
N PRO A 90 2.41 10.20 -2.94
CA PRO A 90 3.63 10.69 -3.57
C PRO A 90 4.48 11.52 -2.58
N LEU A 91 5.75 11.15 -2.49
CA LEU A 91 6.78 11.98 -1.89
C LEU A 91 7.19 13.03 -2.92
N ALA A 92 7.03 14.31 -2.57
CA ALA A 92 7.31 15.42 -3.46
C ALA A 92 8.81 15.52 -3.78
N ASP A 93 9.17 15.23 -5.02
CA ASP A 93 10.48 15.49 -5.61
C ASP A 93 10.25 16.16 -7.00
N PRO A 94 10.95 17.26 -7.31
CA PRO A 94 10.69 18.04 -8.52
C PRO A 94 11.15 17.36 -9.82
N HIS A 95 11.96 16.30 -9.75
CA HIS A 95 12.52 15.61 -10.92
C HIS A 95 12.04 14.16 -11.07
N ARG A 96 11.34 13.62 -10.08
CA ARG A 96 10.79 12.27 -10.06
C ARG A 96 9.70 12.20 -8.99
N VAL A 97 8.71 11.35 -9.17
CA VAL A 97 7.72 11.10 -8.11
C VAL A 97 8.06 9.77 -7.44
N ILE A 98 8.24 9.78 -6.13
CA ILE A 98 8.54 8.58 -5.37
C ILE A 98 7.29 8.17 -4.61
N TYR A 99 6.84 6.92 -4.76
CA TYR A 99 5.70 6.39 -4.03
C TYR A 99 6.16 5.28 -3.10
N ARG A 100 5.60 5.23 -1.90
CA ARG A 100 5.73 4.05 -1.04
C ARG A 100 4.84 2.93 -1.59
N VAL A 101 5.40 1.74 -1.72
CA VAL A 101 4.65 0.56 -2.18
C VAL A 101 4.18 -0.22 -0.95
N SER A 102 2.91 -0.58 -0.93
CA SER A 102 2.32 -1.41 0.13
C SER A 102 1.54 -2.57 -0.48
N ALA A 103 1.52 -3.72 0.21
CA ALA A 103 0.62 -4.80 -0.15
C ALA A 103 -0.82 -4.29 -0.03
N ALA A 104 -1.64 -4.53 -1.05
CA ALA A 104 -3.04 -4.17 -1.03
C ALA A 104 -3.72 -5.05 0.02
N ARG A 105 -3.98 -4.49 1.20
CA ARG A 105 -4.88 -5.13 2.15
C ARG A 105 -6.26 -5.11 1.53
N THR A 106 -6.91 -6.27 1.43
CA THR A 106 -8.38 -6.33 1.36
C THR A 106 -8.88 -5.35 2.41
N PRO A 107 -9.66 -4.31 2.06
CA PRO A 107 -10.11 -3.35 3.06
C PRO A 107 -10.82 -4.13 4.16
N ALA A 108 -10.22 -4.18 5.35
CA ALA A 108 -10.99 -4.54 6.52
C ALA A 108 -12.11 -3.49 6.62
N PRO A 109 -13.36 -3.88 6.87
CA PRO A 109 -14.43 -2.90 7.09
C PRO A 109 -13.92 -1.92 8.15
N ARG A 110 -13.94 -0.63 7.83
CA ARG A 110 -13.51 0.44 8.72
C ARG A 110 -14.29 0.29 10.02
N THR A 111 -13.69 -0.31 11.04
CA THR A 111 -14.26 -0.32 12.38
C THR A 111 -14.27 1.15 12.81
N PRO A 112 -15.45 1.74 13.10
CA PRO A 112 -15.51 3.12 13.54
C PRO A 112 -14.62 3.26 14.77
N ALA A 113 -13.79 4.31 14.78
CA ALA A 113 -12.92 4.62 15.90
C ALA A 113 -13.73 4.64 17.21
N PRO A 114 -13.19 4.13 18.33
CA PRO A 114 -13.85 4.30 19.62
C PRO A 114 -13.99 5.80 19.86
N ARG A 115 -15.25 6.27 19.92
CA ARG A 115 -15.56 7.64 20.34
C ARG A 115 -15.01 7.78 21.76
N THR A 116 -13.88 8.46 21.90
CA THR A 116 -13.43 8.96 23.20
C THR A 116 -14.58 9.77 23.79
N PRO A 117 -15.14 9.42 24.95
CA PRO A 117 -16.14 10.28 25.59
C PRO A 117 -15.48 11.62 25.89
N ALA A 118 -16.11 12.69 25.40
CA ALA A 118 -15.65 14.06 25.61
C ALA A 118 -15.44 14.32 27.12
N PRO A 119 -14.39 15.06 27.52
CA PRO A 119 -14.24 15.45 28.92
C PRO A 119 -15.45 16.29 29.32
N ARG A 120 -16.16 15.85 30.36
CA ARG A 120 -17.23 16.65 30.97
C ARG A 120 -16.57 17.89 31.58
N THR A 121 -16.81 19.05 30.99
CA THR A 121 -16.48 20.35 31.57
C THR A 121 -17.17 20.45 32.94
N PRO A 122 -16.45 20.61 34.06
CA PRO A 122 -17.09 20.92 35.33
C PRO A 122 -17.64 22.36 35.27
N ALA A 123 -18.89 22.52 35.71
CA ALA A 123 -19.59 23.80 35.79
C ALA A 123 -18.82 24.82 36.66
N PRO A 124 -18.90 26.13 36.36
CA PRO A 124 -18.24 27.15 37.15
C PRO A 124 -18.83 27.20 38.56
N ARG A 125 -17.94 27.13 39.55
CA ARG A 125 -18.22 27.26 40.97
C ARG A 125 -18.76 28.67 41.23
N ALA A 126 -20.01 28.78 41.67
CA ALA A 126 -20.60 30.05 42.09
C ALA A 126 -19.77 30.65 43.25
N LEU A 127 -19.38 31.92 43.11
CA LEU A 127 -18.78 32.69 44.19
C LEU A 127 -19.83 32.94 45.30
N PRO A 128 -19.48 32.84 46.59
CA PRO A 128 -20.36 33.29 47.65
C PRO A 128 -20.41 34.82 47.66
N GLU A 129 -21.62 35.34 47.47
CA GLU A 129 -21.96 36.75 47.68
C GLU A 129 -21.67 37.12 49.14
N ARG A 130 -20.62 37.94 49.33
CA ARG A 130 -20.32 38.52 50.63
C ARG A 130 -21.36 39.58 50.94
N ALA A 131 -22.16 39.30 51.96
CA ALA A 131 -22.95 40.26 52.70
C ALA A 131 -22.13 41.54 53.00
N ARG A 132 -22.69 42.69 52.63
CA ARG A 132 -22.40 43.95 53.31
C ARG A 132 -23.72 44.65 53.62
N ALA A 133 -23.98 44.71 54.92
CA ALA A 133 -24.90 45.65 55.54
C ALA A 133 -24.40 47.09 55.34
N ALA A 134 -25.34 47.99 55.08
CA ALA A 134 -25.48 49.33 55.66
C ALA A 134 -26.77 49.95 55.13
#